data_AF-K1KJN6-F1
#
_entry.id   AF-K1KJN6-F1
#
_cell.length_a   1.000
_cell.length_b   1.000
_cell.length_c   1.000
_cell.angle_alpha   90.00
_cell.angle_beta   90.00
_cell.angle_gamma   90.00
#
_symmetry.space_group_name_H-M   'P 1'
#
loop_
_entity.id
_entity.type
_entity.pdbx_description
1 polymer ?
#
loop_
_entity_poly.entity_id
_entity_poly.type
_entity_poly.pdbx_seq_one_letter_code
_entity_poly.pdbx_strand_id
1 'polypeptide(L)'
;MTYAPTQAQAIETAINSAVMILTGGPGTGKTTVVRGLVEVYAELHGLSLNPKTYAEKEEPFPIVLAAPTGRAAKRLAESTGLPAMTIHRLLGFNGQEKDEETEREVVGRLIIIDEMSMVDTWLAHQLLKALHEDVQVVFVGDQDQLPPVGPGQVLKDLLASKQIPTVELTDIYRQAEGSTIIEMAHQIKKGKVPDTLTAKTTDRSFIQAGAAQVTSVVTQIVKGALAKGQAIRDIQVLAPMYKGPAGIDNLNKEIQQLVNPNDGTRKELVFGDTIYRIGDKVLQLVNQPDNNVFNGDMGEVISIIRAKETVEKQDLLIVSYDGIEVTYQRADLNQITLAYCCSIHKSQGSEFQTVIMPIVRGYSKMLRRNLLYTGITRAKNFLILCGEPDVLASGLAKTDDLTRLTTLKARLNSEFVAEEKMEATPELEEKKASVSEVKQIPSSEQLGLLNVSASHKIGESLPNHLTAETAPYIHPLIGMANISPYDFNEE
;
A
#
# COMPACT_ATOMS: atom_id res chain seq x y z
N MET A 1 -16.63 23.04 -15.62
CA MET A 1 -16.66 21.68 -15.06
C MET A 1 -17.70 21.70 -13.95
N THR A 2 -18.67 20.78 -13.92
CA THR A 2 -19.72 20.78 -12.90
C THR A 2 -19.38 19.75 -11.85
N TYR A 3 -19.17 20.17 -10.60
CA TYR A 3 -18.93 19.27 -9.48
C TYR A 3 -20.24 18.67 -8.99
N ALA A 4 -20.18 17.41 -8.56
CA ALA A 4 -21.27 16.81 -7.79
C ALA A 4 -21.49 17.55 -6.46
N PRO A 5 -22.69 17.48 -5.84
CA PRO A 5 -22.92 18.08 -4.54
C PRO A 5 -21.92 17.62 -3.47
N THR A 6 -21.62 16.31 -3.41
CA THR A 6 -20.65 15.72 -2.48
C THR A 6 -19.21 16.18 -2.76
N GLN A 7 -18.84 16.37 -4.03
CA GLN A 7 -17.54 16.89 -4.44
C GLN A 7 -17.39 18.39 -4.10
N ALA A 8 -18.44 19.19 -4.32
CA ALA A 8 -18.45 20.61 -3.94
C ALA A 8 -18.36 20.77 -2.42
N GLN A 9 -19.14 19.97 -1.67
CA GLN A 9 -19.06 19.92 -0.21
C GLN A 9 -17.65 19.54 0.26
N ALA A 10 -16.97 18.61 -0.42
CA ALA A 10 -15.60 18.25 -0.09
C ALA A 10 -14.62 19.42 -0.23
N ILE A 11 -14.72 20.19 -1.32
CA ILE A 11 -13.89 21.38 -1.53
C ILE A 11 -14.19 22.44 -0.47
N GLU A 12 -15.46 22.73 -0.21
CA GLU A 12 -15.88 23.71 0.80
C GLU A 12 -15.42 23.32 2.21
N THR A 13 -15.61 22.05 2.58
CA THR A 13 -15.18 21.53 3.90
C THR A 13 -13.66 21.62 4.03
N ALA A 14 -12.93 21.29 2.97
CA ALA A 14 -11.47 21.37 2.96
C ALA A 14 -11.02 22.79 3.24
N ILE A 15 -11.46 23.77 2.45
CA ILE A 15 -11.08 25.20 2.59
C ILE A 15 -11.36 25.74 4.01
N ASN A 16 -12.42 25.27 4.67
CA ASN A 16 -12.81 25.75 6.00
C ASN A 16 -12.23 24.94 7.17
N SER A 17 -11.39 23.93 6.92
CA SER A 17 -10.84 23.06 7.96
C SER A 17 -9.32 23.06 7.93
N ALA A 18 -8.68 23.15 9.09
CA ALA A 18 -7.22 23.00 9.20
C ALA A 18 -6.78 21.57 8.82
N VAL A 19 -7.56 20.56 9.20
CA VAL A 19 -7.35 19.17 8.80
C VAL A 19 -8.66 18.57 8.30
N MET A 20 -8.61 17.87 7.17
CA MET A 20 -9.76 17.16 6.59
C MET A 20 -9.36 15.78 6.07
N ILE A 21 -10.32 14.83 6.10
CA ILE A 21 -10.22 13.56 5.39
C ILE A 21 -11.22 13.54 4.22
N LEU A 22 -10.71 13.31 3.02
CA LEU A 22 -11.48 12.96 1.83
C LEU A 22 -11.39 11.46 1.61
N THR A 23 -12.50 10.75 1.75
CA THR A 23 -12.57 9.31 1.51
C THR A 23 -13.54 8.99 0.38
N GLY A 24 -13.34 7.86 -0.28
CA GLY A 24 -14.26 7.38 -1.29
C GLY A 24 -13.67 6.26 -2.12
N GLY A 25 -14.55 5.49 -2.74
CA GLY A 25 -14.14 4.38 -3.61
C GLY A 25 -13.40 4.85 -4.88
N PRO A 26 -12.94 3.91 -5.71
CA PRO A 26 -12.40 4.20 -7.03
C PRO A 26 -13.50 4.77 -7.93
N GLY A 27 -13.12 5.73 -8.78
CA GLY A 27 -14.05 6.35 -9.72
C GLY A 27 -15.02 7.38 -9.14
N THR A 28 -14.94 7.71 -7.85
CA THR A 28 -15.79 8.74 -7.21
C THR A 28 -15.33 10.18 -7.46
N GLY A 29 -14.19 10.34 -8.14
CA GLY A 29 -13.66 11.66 -8.51
C GLY A 29 -12.79 12.33 -7.45
N LYS A 30 -12.19 11.58 -6.51
CA LYS A 30 -11.23 12.12 -5.52
C LYS A 30 -10.18 13.03 -6.13
N THR A 31 -9.55 12.59 -7.21
CA THR A 31 -8.53 13.37 -7.93
C THR A 31 -9.09 14.66 -8.54
N THR A 32 -10.34 14.64 -9.02
CA THR A 32 -11.04 15.84 -9.51
C THR A 32 -11.30 16.83 -8.38
N VAL A 33 -11.66 16.34 -7.19
CA VAL A 33 -11.81 17.16 -5.97
C VAL A 33 -10.48 17.76 -5.55
N VAL A 34 -9.40 16.98 -5.56
CA VAL A 34 -8.04 17.47 -5.23
C VAL A 34 -7.62 18.60 -6.18
N ARG A 35 -7.81 18.43 -7.49
CA ARG A 35 -7.50 19.50 -8.45
C ARG A 35 -8.35 20.74 -8.19
N GLY A 36 -9.66 20.59 -8.00
CA GLY A 36 -10.56 21.69 -7.71
C GLY A 36 -10.21 22.42 -6.40
N LEU A 37 -9.83 21.68 -5.37
CA LEU A 37 -9.36 22.25 -4.10
C LEU A 37 -8.11 23.11 -4.30
N VAL A 38 -7.14 22.61 -5.06
CA VAL A 38 -5.92 23.37 -5.35
C VAL A 38 -6.20 24.65 -6.12
N GLU A 39 -7.07 24.58 -7.15
CA GLU A 39 -7.50 25.75 -7.93
C GLU A 39 -8.19 26.80 -7.03
N VAL A 40 -9.17 26.38 -6.23
CA VAL A 40 -9.91 27.27 -5.32
C VAL A 40 -9.01 27.86 -4.23
N TYR A 41 -8.14 27.05 -3.63
CA TYR A 41 -7.20 27.51 -2.60
C TYR A 41 -6.24 28.56 -3.16
N ALA A 42 -5.71 28.33 -4.37
CA ALA A 42 -4.81 29.28 -5.01
C ALA A 42 -5.51 30.60 -5.34
N GLU A 43 -6.75 30.55 -5.84
CA GLU A 43 -7.55 31.75 -6.13
C GLU A 43 -7.84 32.56 -4.86
N LEU A 44 -8.30 31.90 -3.79
CA LEU A 44 -8.63 32.56 -2.51
C LEU A 44 -7.42 33.21 -1.83
N HIS A 45 -6.23 32.64 -2.02
CA HIS A 45 -4.99 33.13 -1.40
C HIS A 45 -4.08 33.92 -2.35
N GLY A 46 -4.53 34.19 -3.58
CA GLY A 46 -3.75 34.94 -4.57
C GLY A 46 -2.43 34.27 -4.97
N LEU A 47 -2.40 32.93 -4.98
CA LEU A 47 -1.22 32.13 -5.28
C LEU A 47 -1.14 31.80 -6.78
N SER A 48 0.07 31.77 -7.33
CA SER A 48 0.29 31.26 -8.68
C SER A 48 0.37 29.73 -8.64
N LEU A 49 -0.26 29.06 -9.60
CA LEU A 49 -0.10 27.62 -9.77
C LEU A 49 1.12 27.26 -10.63
N ASN A 50 1.92 28.24 -11.04
CA ASN A 50 3.17 28.00 -11.77
C ASN A 50 4.35 27.93 -10.78
N PRO A 51 4.94 26.75 -10.53
CA PRO A 51 6.05 26.61 -9.59
C PRO A 51 7.27 27.47 -9.96
N LYS A 52 7.47 27.78 -11.25
CA LYS A 52 8.59 28.60 -11.72
C LYS A 52 8.58 30.00 -11.13
N THR A 53 7.40 30.57 -10.90
CA THR A 53 7.23 31.92 -10.32
C THR A 53 7.79 32.01 -8.90
N TYR A 54 7.80 30.90 -8.16
CA TYR A 54 8.36 30.84 -6.81
C TYR A 54 9.86 30.55 -6.86
N ALA A 55 10.29 29.67 -7.77
CA ALA A 55 11.72 29.40 -7.98
C ALA A 55 12.51 30.66 -8.40
N GLU A 56 11.94 31.51 -9.25
CA GLU A 56 12.54 32.81 -9.64
C GLU A 56 12.68 33.80 -8.47
N LYS A 57 11.83 33.65 -7.44
CA LYS A 57 11.85 34.46 -6.22
C LYS A 57 12.60 33.80 -5.07
N GLU A 58 13.18 32.62 -5.29
CA GLU A 58 13.78 31.76 -4.25
C GLU A 58 12.81 31.46 -3.09
N GLU A 59 11.51 31.42 -3.39
CA GLU A 59 10.44 31.13 -2.43
C GLU A 59 9.99 29.66 -2.54
N PRO A 60 9.58 29.03 -1.43
CA PRO A 60 9.01 27.69 -1.46
C PRO A 60 7.63 27.70 -2.13
N PHE A 61 7.35 26.67 -2.93
CA PHE A 61 6.03 26.51 -3.52
C PHE A 61 5.00 26.17 -2.41
N PRO A 62 3.90 26.93 -2.27
CA PRO A 62 3.03 26.85 -1.10
C PRO A 62 2.10 25.62 -1.06
N ILE A 63 1.99 24.87 -2.15
CA ILE A 63 1.10 23.70 -2.23
C ILE A 63 1.97 22.45 -2.36
N VAL A 64 1.90 21.57 -1.37
CA VAL A 64 2.66 20.33 -1.30
C VAL A 64 1.74 19.16 -1.59
N LEU A 65 2.04 18.42 -2.65
CA LEU A 65 1.35 17.20 -3.01
C LEU A 65 2.26 16.00 -2.73
N ALA A 66 1.78 15.07 -1.91
CA ALA A 66 2.55 13.86 -1.61
C ALA A 66 1.71 12.60 -1.61
N ALA A 67 2.39 11.46 -1.79
CA ALA A 67 1.79 10.14 -1.72
C ALA A 67 2.81 9.12 -1.16
N PRO A 68 2.38 7.97 -0.61
CA PRO A 68 3.29 6.99 -0.02
C PRO A 68 4.20 6.31 -1.04
N THR A 69 3.80 6.25 -2.31
CA THR A 69 4.60 5.61 -3.39
C THR A 69 4.90 6.58 -4.52
N GLY A 70 6.03 6.39 -5.20
CA GLY A 70 6.44 7.25 -6.32
C GLY A 70 5.45 7.22 -7.47
N ARG A 71 4.83 6.05 -7.71
CA ARG A 71 3.78 5.91 -8.73
C ARG A 71 2.50 6.69 -8.40
N ALA A 72 2.05 6.65 -7.14
CA ALA A 72 0.91 7.45 -6.70
C ALA A 72 1.23 8.95 -6.81
N ALA A 73 2.45 9.36 -6.45
CA ALA A 73 2.90 10.74 -6.61
C ALA A 73 2.94 11.17 -8.09
N LYS A 74 3.48 10.34 -8.99
CA LYS A 74 3.50 10.61 -10.43
C LYS A 74 2.08 10.83 -10.99
N ARG A 75 1.12 9.99 -10.61
CA ARG A 75 -0.29 10.13 -11.00
C ARG A 75 -0.94 11.39 -10.42
N LEU A 76 -0.67 11.69 -9.16
CA LEU A 76 -1.14 12.90 -8.52
C LEU A 76 -0.61 14.14 -9.27
N ALA A 77 0.66 14.13 -9.68
CA ALA A 77 1.25 15.19 -10.49
C ALA A 77 0.61 15.31 -11.88
N GLU A 78 0.43 14.20 -12.61
CA GLU A 78 -0.22 14.17 -13.93
C GLU A 78 -1.66 14.73 -13.88
N SER A 79 -2.39 14.42 -12.82
CA SER A 79 -3.80 14.78 -12.69
C SER A 79 -4.05 16.22 -12.24
N THR A 80 -3.15 16.77 -11.43
CA THR A 80 -3.22 18.14 -10.90
C THR A 80 -2.43 19.13 -11.75
N GLY A 81 -1.47 18.66 -12.56
CA GLY A 81 -0.54 19.50 -13.30
C GLY A 81 0.56 20.12 -12.43
N LEU A 82 0.68 19.69 -11.16
CA LEU A 82 1.59 20.24 -10.16
C LEU A 82 2.65 19.22 -9.74
N PRO A 83 3.81 19.67 -9.22
CA PRO A 83 4.82 18.75 -8.72
C PRO A 83 4.28 17.98 -7.50
N ALA A 84 4.45 16.66 -7.52
CA ALA A 84 4.14 15.80 -6.39
C ALA A 84 5.31 14.85 -6.10
N MET A 85 5.46 14.43 -4.85
CA MET A 85 6.58 13.60 -4.40
C MET A 85 6.16 12.50 -3.44
N THR A 86 7.08 11.61 -3.09
CA THR A 86 6.81 10.63 -2.03
C THR A 86 6.85 11.28 -0.65
N ILE A 87 6.09 10.76 0.32
CA ILE A 87 6.18 11.20 1.72
C ILE A 87 7.62 11.06 2.23
N HIS A 88 8.32 9.98 1.86
CA HIS A 88 9.73 9.79 2.20
C HIS A 88 10.63 10.93 1.68
N ARG A 89 10.47 11.32 0.41
CA ARG A 89 11.22 12.44 -0.19
C ARG A 89 10.85 13.78 0.45
N LEU A 90 9.58 13.97 0.78
CA LEU A 90 9.10 15.15 1.49
C LEU A 90 9.79 15.31 2.86
N LEU A 91 9.95 14.21 3.59
CA LEU A 91 10.62 14.15 4.89
C LEU A 91 12.16 14.11 4.80
N GLY A 92 12.74 14.03 3.59
CA GLY A 92 14.18 13.97 3.38
C GLY A 92 14.82 12.60 3.59
N PHE A 93 14.03 11.53 3.66
CA PHE A 93 14.56 10.18 3.80
C PHE A 93 15.24 9.74 2.50
N ASN A 94 16.58 9.74 2.51
CA ASN A 94 17.42 9.39 1.37
C ASN A 94 18.00 7.95 1.45
N GLY A 95 17.52 7.14 2.40
CA GLY A 95 17.93 5.73 2.57
C GLY A 95 19.32 5.50 3.17
N GLN A 96 20.08 6.56 3.47
CA GLN A 96 21.40 6.50 4.13
C GLN A 96 21.41 7.07 5.56
N GLU A 97 20.38 7.82 5.94
CA GLU A 97 20.28 8.44 7.27
C GLU A 97 19.51 7.51 8.22
N LYS A 98 19.88 7.53 9.51
CA LYS A 98 19.08 6.85 10.54
C LYS A 98 17.74 7.57 10.66
N ASP A 99 16.66 6.81 10.58
CA ASP A 99 15.24 7.20 10.61
C ASP A 99 14.80 8.12 11.78
N GLU A 100 15.69 8.41 12.74
CA GLU A 100 15.43 9.17 13.97
C GLU A 100 15.96 10.61 13.96
N GLU A 101 16.76 11.03 12.96
CA GLU A 101 17.50 12.31 13.02
C GLU A 101 16.97 13.45 12.14
N THR A 102 15.92 13.28 11.34
CA THR A 102 15.40 14.38 10.52
C THR A 102 14.35 15.23 11.26
N GLU A 103 14.81 16.25 11.99
CA GLU A 103 13.99 17.41 12.40
C GLU A 103 13.69 18.32 11.21
N ARG A 104 13.17 17.74 10.12
CA ARG A 104 12.87 18.50 8.91
C ARG A 104 11.45 19.02 8.97
N GLU A 105 11.30 20.33 8.98
CA GLU A 105 10.00 20.98 8.85
C GLU A 105 9.57 21.02 7.38
N VAL A 106 8.32 20.62 7.12
CA VAL A 106 7.71 20.70 5.80
C VAL A 106 7.23 22.13 5.56
N VAL A 107 7.88 22.81 4.62
CA VAL A 107 7.51 24.16 4.23
C VAL A 107 6.39 24.11 3.20
N GLY A 108 5.21 24.64 3.56
CA GLY A 108 4.03 24.69 2.70
C GLY A 108 2.86 25.34 3.44
N ARG A 109 1.79 25.67 2.71
CA ARG A 109 0.54 26.21 3.28
C ARG A 109 -0.63 25.24 3.16
N LEU A 110 -0.67 24.49 2.04
CA LEU A 110 -1.64 23.42 1.81
C LEU A 110 -0.87 22.13 1.50
N ILE A 111 -1.09 21.10 2.32
CA ILE A 111 -0.51 19.77 2.15
C ILE A 111 -1.61 18.78 1.83
N ILE A 112 -1.50 18.09 0.70
CA ILE A 112 -2.44 17.03 0.30
C ILE A 112 -1.68 15.72 0.22
N ILE A 113 -2.15 14.72 0.98
CA ILE A 113 -1.57 13.38 1.03
C ILE A 113 -2.54 12.40 0.39
N ASP A 114 -2.22 11.90 -0.81
CA ASP A 114 -3.04 10.89 -1.50
C ASP A 114 -2.63 9.46 -1.14
N GLU A 115 -3.53 8.51 -1.36
CA GLU A 115 -3.39 7.08 -1.02
C GLU A 115 -3.05 6.83 0.46
N MET A 116 -3.67 7.59 1.38
CA MET A 116 -3.46 7.49 2.83
C MET A 116 -3.77 6.08 3.40
N SER A 117 -4.49 5.23 2.66
CA SER A 117 -4.74 3.83 3.02
C SER A 117 -3.46 2.99 3.10
N MET A 118 -2.38 3.42 2.44
CA MET A 118 -1.09 2.73 2.44
C MET A 118 -0.12 3.23 3.53
N VAL A 119 -0.47 4.28 4.28
CA VAL A 119 0.41 4.93 5.26
C VAL A 119 0.27 4.27 6.63
N ASP A 120 1.38 3.74 7.14
CA ASP A 120 1.46 3.10 8.46
C ASP A 120 1.60 4.11 9.62
N THR A 121 1.55 3.62 10.86
CA THR A 121 1.62 4.49 12.05
C THR A 121 2.95 5.24 12.16
N TRP A 122 4.06 4.61 11.77
CA TRP A 122 5.38 5.24 11.88
C TRP A 122 5.51 6.40 10.88
N LEU A 123 5.19 6.16 9.61
CA LEU A 123 5.28 7.18 8.57
C LEU A 123 4.28 8.34 8.82
N ALA A 124 3.07 8.03 9.33
CA ALA A 124 2.12 9.06 9.72
C ALA A 124 2.63 9.91 10.89
N HIS A 125 3.28 9.30 11.88
CA HIS A 125 3.88 10.03 12.99
C HIS A 125 4.97 10.99 12.51
N GLN A 126 5.90 10.52 11.68
CA GLN A 126 6.97 11.36 11.13
C GLN A 126 6.41 12.49 10.26
N LEU A 127 5.40 12.19 9.43
CA LEU A 127 4.73 13.20 8.62
C LEU A 127 4.12 14.29 9.50
N LEU A 128 3.29 13.93 10.47
CA LEU A 128 2.59 14.89 11.33
C LEU A 128 3.56 15.70 12.20
N LYS A 129 4.64 15.08 12.69
CA LYS A 129 5.69 15.75 13.46
C LYS A 129 6.42 16.83 12.65
N ALA A 130 6.51 16.64 11.34
CA ALA A 130 7.20 17.56 10.43
C ALA A 130 6.32 18.75 9.98
N LEU A 131 5.04 18.78 10.32
CA LEU A 131 4.13 19.86 9.88
C LEU A 131 4.13 21.02 10.87
N HIS A 132 4.17 22.25 10.34
CA HIS A 132 3.96 23.46 11.14
C HIS A 132 2.48 23.63 11.51
N GLU A 133 2.19 24.31 12.63
CA GLU A 133 0.82 24.48 13.17
C GLU A 133 -0.11 25.27 12.24
N ASP A 134 0.45 26.15 11.41
CA ASP A 134 -0.30 27.03 10.48
C ASP A 134 -0.65 26.36 9.14
N VAL A 135 -0.34 25.07 8.98
CA VAL A 135 -0.50 24.37 7.70
C VAL A 135 -1.86 23.68 7.61
N GLN A 136 -2.51 23.82 6.46
CA GLN A 136 -3.72 23.08 6.15
C GLN A 136 -3.38 21.71 5.56
N VAL A 137 -4.02 20.65 6.06
CA VAL A 137 -3.74 19.26 5.68
C VAL A 137 -5.00 18.54 5.19
N VAL A 138 -4.92 17.92 4.02
CA VAL A 138 -5.99 17.08 3.48
C VAL A 138 -5.48 15.67 3.23
N PHE A 139 -6.01 14.71 3.99
CA PHE A 139 -5.76 13.29 3.77
C PHE A 139 -6.75 12.75 2.76
N VAL A 140 -6.27 12.11 1.70
CA VAL A 140 -7.08 11.52 0.65
C VAL A 140 -6.81 10.01 0.62
N GLY A 141 -7.87 9.20 0.61
CA GLY A 141 -7.69 7.75 0.59
C GLY A 141 -8.98 6.97 0.41
N ASP A 142 -8.85 5.65 0.47
CA ASP A 142 -9.95 4.72 0.38
C ASP A 142 -9.82 3.70 1.52
N GLN A 143 -10.75 3.75 2.47
CA GLN A 143 -10.73 2.88 3.66
C GLN A 143 -10.92 1.39 3.35
N ASP A 144 -11.46 1.07 2.17
CA ASP A 144 -11.77 -0.31 1.76
C ASP A 144 -10.64 -0.95 0.94
N GLN A 145 -9.62 -0.18 0.56
CA GLN A 145 -8.40 -0.72 -0.02
C GLN A 145 -7.55 -1.49 1.01
N LEU A 146 -6.52 -2.17 0.52
CA LEU A 146 -5.57 -2.89 1.38
C LEU A 146 -4.95 -1.96 2.43
N PRO A 147 -4.84 -2.41 3.69
CA PRO A 147 -4.17 -1.65 4.75
C PRO A 147 -2.66 -1.53 4.49
N PRO A 148 -1.95 -0.68 5.25
CA PRO A 148 -0.50 -0.53 5.13
C PRO A 148 0.23 -1.86 5.35
N VAL A 149 1.37 -2.06 4.68
CA VAL A 149 2.21 -3.25 4.92
C VAL A 149 2.84 -3.19 6.31
N GLY A 150 3.30 -2.01 6.74
CA GLY A 150 3.79 -1.75 8.09
C GLY A 150 2.66 -1.74 9.14
N PRO A 151 2.98 -1.61 10.44
CA PRO A 151 2.02 -1.71 11.53
C PRO A 151 1.01 -0.54 11.58
N GLY A 152 -0.21 -0.83 12.03
CA GLY A 152 -1.27 0.16 12.24
C GLY A 152 -2.24 0.34 11.07
N GLN A 153 -3.23 1.22 11.24
CA GLN A 153 -4.31 1.45 10.27
C GLN A 153 -4.81 2.90 10.33
N VAL A 154 -3.88 3.86 10.15
CA VAL A 154 -4.08 5.28 10.45
C VAL A 154 -5.36 5.83 9.83
N LEU A 155 -5.56 5.72 8.51
CA LEU A 155 -6.77 6.23 7.85
C LEU A 155 -8.06 5.68 8.46
N LYS A 156 -8.11 4.37 8.73
CA LYS A 156 -9.29 3.69 9.29
C LYS A 156 -9.57 4.14 10.73
N ASP A 157 -8.52 4.30 11.54
CA ASP A 157 -8.64 4.78 12.92
C ASP A 157 -9.06 6.25 12.99
N LEU A 158 -8.52 7.11 12.11
CA LEU A 158 -8.91 8.52 12.00
C LEU A 158 -10.39 8.65 11.61
N LEU A 159 -10.84 7.92 10.59
CA LEU A 159 -12.25 7.87 10.18
C LEU A 159 -13.16 7.37 11.32
N ALA A 160 -12.73 6.32 12.02
CA ALA A 160 -13.49 5.75 13.13
C ALA A 160 -13.55 6.64 14.38
N SER A 161 -12.56 7.55 14.56
CA SER A 161 -12.54 8.51 15.66
C SER A 161 -13.64 9.57 15.54
N LYS A 162 -14.01 9.95 14.29
CA LYS A 162 -14.92 11.05 13.98
C LYS A 162 -14.47 12.42 14.52
N GLN A 163 -13.20 12.58 14.90
CA GLN A 163 -12.65 13.84 15.39
C GLN A 163 -12.21 14.79 14.26
N ILE A 164 -11.99 14.26 13.05
CA ILE A 164 -11.55 15.04 11.89
C ILE A 164 -12.71 15.19 10.91
N PRO A 165 -13.01 16.41 10.42
CA PRO A 165 -13.97 16.63 9.34
C PRO A 165 -13.72 15.68 8.18
N THR A 166 -14.75 14.91 7.82
CA THR A 166 -14.65 13.87 6.82
C THR A 166 -15.75 14.02 5.80
N VAL A 167 -15.41 13.94 4.51
CA VAL A 167 -16.38 13.82 3.43
C VAL A 167 -16.14 12.51 2.69
N GLU A 168 -17.16 11.66 2.63
CA GLU A 168 -17.16 10.41 1.85
C GLU A 168 -17.84 10.66 0.50
N LEU A 169 -17.08 10.51 -0.59
CA LEU A 169 -17.62 10.54 -1.94
C LEU A 169 -18.29 9.19 -2.25
N THR A 170 -19.60 9.20 -2.38
CA THR A 170 -20.40 7.99 -2.67
C THR A 170 -20.77 7.84 -4.15
N ASP A 171 -20.84 8.96 -4.87
CA ASP A 171 -21.29 8.99 -6.26
C ASP A 171 -20.15 8.60 -7.20
N ILE A 172 -20.41 7.66 -8.13
CA ILE A 172 -19.39 7.15 -9.04
C ILE A 172 -19.56 7.78 -10.42
N TYR A 173 -18.46 8.34 -10.95
CA TYR A 173 -18.43 9.10 -12.20
C TYR A 173 -17.50 8.51 -13.27
N ARG A 174 -16.79 7.43 -12.96
CA ARG A 174 -16.02 6.66 -13.96
C ARG A 174 -17.02 6.07 -14.97
N GLN A 175 -16.88 6.38 -16.26
CA GLN A 175 -17.74 5.91 -17.37
C GLN A 175 -18.13 4.43 -17.18
N ALA A 176 -19.35 3.94 -17.38
CA ALA A 176 -20.64 4.47 -17.82
C ALA A 176 -21.73 4.08 -16.79
N GLU A 177 -22.90 4.73 -16.80
CA GLU A 177 -24.09 4.15 -16.16
C GLU A 177 -24.18 2.66 -16.52
N GLY A 178 -24.10 1.77 -15.52
CA GLY A 178 -24.16 0.31 -15.71
C GLY A 178 -22.83 -0.44 -15.79
N SER A 179 -21.70 0.10 -15.31
CA SER A 179 -20.49 -0.74 -15.14
C SER A 179 -20.70 -1.80 -14.04
N THR A 180 -20.68 -3.07 -14.43
CA THR A 180 -20.91 -4.20 -13.51
C THR A 180 -19.69 -4.52 -12.65
N ILE A 181 -18.51 -3.98 -13.01
CA ILE A 181 -17.28 -4.04 -12.19
C ILE A 181 -17.46 -3.23 -10.91
N ILE A 182 -17.98 -2.01 -11.04
CA ILE A 182 -18.16 -1.07 -9.92
C ILE A 182 -19.25 -1.60 -8.98
N GLU A 183 -20.37 -2.06 -9.53
CA GLU A 183 -21.43 -2.71 -8.76
C GLU A 183 -20.91 -3.91 -7.95
N MET A 184 -20.08 -4.75 -8.58
CA MET A 184 -19.41 -5.86 -7.88
C MET A 184 -18.48 -5.37 -6.78
N ALA A 185 -17.70 -4.32 -7.02
CA ALA A 185 -16.83 -3.74 -6.00
C ALA A 185 -17.63 -3.26 -4.78
N HIS A 186 -18.78 -2.61 -4.98
CA HIS A 186 -19.68 -2.22 -3.88
C HIS A 186 -20.28 -3.41 -3.13
N GLN A 187 -20.66 -4.47 -3.83
CA GLN A 187 -21.17 -5.68 -3.20
C GLN A 187 -20.08 -6.39 -2.38
N ILE A 188 -18.85 -6.47 -2.91
CA ILE A 188 -17.68 -7.01 -2.23
C ILE A 188 -17.32 -6.19 -0.99
N LYS A 189 -17.35 -4.86 -1.07
CA LYS A 189 -17.20 -3.96 0.08
C LYS A 189 -18.21 -4.30 1.19
N LYS A 190 -19.47 -4.59 0.81
CA LYS A 190 -20.54 -5.00 1.73
C LYS A 190 -20.46 -6.48 2.16
N GLY A 191 -19.44 -7.23 1.75
CA GLY A 191 -19.29 -8.65 2.02
C GLY A 191 -20.32 -9.54 1.30
N LYS A 192 -21.01 -9.01 0.29
CA LYS A 192 -22.01 -9.74 -0.50
C LYS A 192 -21.37 -10.33 -1.76
N VAL A 193 -21.67 -11.60 -2.02
CA VAL A 193 -21.34 -12.23 -3.30
C VAL A 193 -22.33 -11.73 -4.35
N PRO A 194 -21.89 -11.21 -5.50
CA PRO A 194 -22.81 -10.85 -6.58
C PRO A 194 -23.59 -12.05 -7.10
N ASP A 195 -24.92 -11.94 -7.20
CA ASP A 195 -25.75 -12.99 -7.82
C ASP A 195 -25.36 -13.21 -9.29
N THR A 196 -24.84 -12.16 -9.94
CA THR A 196 -24.36 -12.18 -11.32
C THR A 196 -22.89 -12.62 -11.42
N LEU A 197 -22.24 -13.11 -10.36
CA LEU A 197 -20.81 -13.43 -10.32
C LEU A 197 -20.36 -14.24 -11.54
N THR A 198 -21.09 -15.31 -11.85
CA THR A 198 -20.78 -16.20 -12.99
C THR A 198 -21.46 -15.79 -14.29
N ALA A 199 -22.36 -14.81 -14.25
CA ALA A 199 -22.99 -14.27 -15.45
C ALA A 199 -21.98 -13.42 -16.23
N LYS A 200 -21.91 -13.66 -17.54
CA LYS A 200 -21.11 -12.84 -18.44
C LYS A 200 -21.85 -11.53 -18.71
N THR A 201 -21.20 -10.41 -18.42
CA THR A 201 -21.72 -9.07 -18.69
C THR A 201 -20.90 -8.42 -19.80
N THR A 202 -21.13 -7.13 -20.05
CA THR A 202 -20.40 -6.34 -21.05
C THR A 202 -18.94 -6.10 -20.65
N ASP A 203 -18.66 -5.94 -19.36
CA ASP A 203 -17.37 -5.58 -18.79
C ASP A 203 -16.80 -6.63 -17.81
N ARG A 204 -17.56 -7.69 -17.47
CA ARG A 204 -17.11 -8.76 -16.56
C ARG A 204 -17.35 -10.17 -17.11
N SER A 205 -16.42 -11.07 -16.81
CA SER A 205 -16.66 -12.50 -16.93
C SER A 205 -16.02 -13.29 -15.78
N PHE A 206 -16.57 -14.48 -15.51
CA PHE A 206 -15.98 -15.45 -14.60
C PHE A 206 -15.84 -16.78 -15.34
N ILE A 207 -14.63 -17.33 -15.36
CA ILE A 207 -14.33 -18.61 -15.99
C ILE A 207 -14.01 -19.63 -14.89
N GLN A 208 -14.85 -20.65 -14.74
CA GLN A 208 -14.61 -21.68 -13.73
C GLN A 208 -13.38 -22.51 -14.11
N ALA A 209 -12.44 -22.65 -13.16
CA ALA A 209 -11.20 -23.39 -13.35
C ALA A 209 -10.62 -23.84 -12.01
N GLY A 210 -10.14 -25.09 -11.94
CA GLY A 210 -9.38 -25.56 -10.78
C GLY A 210 -7.94 -25.06 -10.79
N ALA A 211 -7.25 -25.14 -9.64
CA ALA A 211 -5.87 -24.64 -9.48
C ALA A 211 -4.87 -25.13 -10.55
N ALA A 212 -5.01 -26.38 -11.02
CA ALA A 212 -4.13 -26.94 -12.06
C ALA A 212 -4.42 -26.39 -13.47
N GLN A 213 -5.64 -25.92 -13.73
CA GLN A 213 -6.08 -25.42 -15.04
C GLN A 213 -5.92 -23.91 -15.18
N VAL A 214 -5.86 -23.18 -14.07
CA VAL A 214 -5.85 -21.72 -14.06
C VAL A 214 -4.78 -21.11 -14.95
N THR A 215 -3.57 -21.67 -14.95
CA THR A 215 -2.49 -21.16 -15.79
C THR A 215 -2.83 -21.27 -17.29
N SER A 216 -3.39 -22.40 -17.72
CA SER A 216 -3.87 -22.56 -19.10
C SER A 216 -5.05 -21.64 -19.43
N VAL A 217 -5.93 -21.39 -18.47
CA VAL A 217 -7.07 -20.49 -18.67
C VAL A 217 -6.60 -19.04 -18.79
N VAL A 218 -5.69 -18.61 -17.93
CA VAL A 218 -5.08 -17.27 -17.98
C VAL A 218 -4.40 -17.04 -19.32
N THR A 219 -3.57 -17.98 -19.79
CA THR A 219 -2.88 -17.84 -21.09
C THR A 219 -3.88 -17.80 -22.26
N GLN A 220 -4.96 -18.59 -22.23
CA GLN A 220 -6.03 -18.50 -23.22
C GLN A 220 -6.76 -17.15 -23.20
N ILE A 221 -7.03 -16.60 -22.02
CA ILE A 221 -7.65 -15.27 -21.88
C ILE A 221 -6.73 -14.20 -22.46
N VAL A 222 -5.44 -14.21 -22.10
CA VAL A 222 -4.43 -13.28 -22.63
C VAL A 222 -4.37 -13.39 -24.15
N LYS A 223 -4.26 -14.60 -24.69
CA LYS A 223 -4.26 -14.84 -26.16
C LYS A 223 -5.51 -14.27 -26.83
N GLY A 224 -6.68 -14.50 -26.23
CA GLY A 224 -7.95 -14.00 -26.74
C GLY A 224 -8.06 -12.47 -26.69
N ALA A 225 -7.50 -11.82 -25.67
CA ALA A 225 -7.43 -10.37 -25.56
C ALA A 225 -6.48 -9.75 -26.60
N LEU A 226 -5.30 -10.35 -26.80
CA LEU A 226 -4.36 -9.94 -27.86
C LEU A 226 -4.96 -10.09 -29.26
N ALA A 227 -5.67 -11.20 -29.53
CA ALA A 227 -6.35 -11.44 -30.80
C ALA A 227 -7.47 -10.42 -31.09
N LYS A 228 -8.01 -9.76 -30.05
CA LYS A 228 -8.97 -8.65 -30.16
C LYS A 228 -8.29 -7.28 -30.30
N GLY A 229 -6.97 -7.24 -30.45
CA GLY A 229 -6.19 -6.02 -30.66
C GLY A 229 -5.81 -5.26 -29.39
N GLN A 230 -5.99 -5.85 -28.19
CA GLN A 230 -5.47 -5.23 -26.97
C GLN A 230 -3.95 -5.37 -26.92
N ALA A 231 -3.25 -4.32 -26.50
CA ALA A 231 -1.79 -4.40 -26.30
C ALA A 231 -1.47 -5.11 -24.98
N ILE A 232 -0.36 -5.84 -24.93
CA ILE A 232 0.06 -6.57 -23.72
C ILE A 232 0.28 -5.63 -22.51
N ARG A 233 0.67 -4.38 -22.77
CA ARG A 233 0.80 -3.34 -21.72
C ARG A 233 -0.52 -3.04 -21.01
N ASP A 234 -1.64 -3.14 -21.72
CA ASP A 234 -2.99 -2.79 -21.25
C ASP A 234 -3.67 -3.94 -20.48
N ILE A 235 -3.11 -5.15 -20.60
CA ILE A 235 -3.56 -6.36 -19.91
C ILE A 235 -2.68 -6.56 -18.67
N GLN A 236 -3.32 -6.84 -17.53
CA GLN A 236 -2.62 -7.17 -16.29
C GLN A 236 -3.22 -8.40 -15.63
N VAL A 237 -2.36 -9.38 -15.30
CA VAL A 237 -2.74 -10.49 -14.44
C VAL A 237 -2.39 -10.14 -12.99
N LEU A 238 -3.34 -10.31 -12.07
CA LEU A 238 -3.15 -10.02 -10.64
C LEU A 238 -3.34 -11.29 -9.82
N ALA A 239 -2.30 -11.72 -9.10
CA ALA A 239 -2.36 -12.88 -8.23
C ALA A 239 -1.83 -12.52 -6.82
N PRO A 240 -2.39 -13.09 -5.73
CA PRO A 240 -1.98 -12.74 -4.38
C PRO A 240 -0.71 -13.45 -3.89
N MET A 241 -0.22 -14.48 -4.60
CA MET A 241 0.88 -15.32 -4.16
C MET A 241 1.95 -15.48 -5.24
N TYR A 242 3.22 -15.51 -4.84
CA TYR A 242 4.36 -15.65 -5.75
C TYR A 242 4.57 -17.11 -6.21
N LYS A 243 4.61 -18.03 -5.24
CA LYS A 243 4.86 -19.46 -5.48
C LYS A 243 3.59 -20.25 -5.80
N GLY A 244 3.77 -21.42 -6.40
CA GLY A 244 2.72 -22.41 -6.67
C GLY A 244 2.28 -22.45 -8.14
N PRO A 245 1.42 -23.42 -8.52
CA PRO A 245 1.01 -23.61 -9.92
C PRO A 245 0.35 -22.39 -10.58
N ALA A 246 -0.41 -21.61 -9.79
CA ALA A 246 -1.02 -20.36 -10.22
C ALA A 246 -0.25 -19.13 -9.71
N GLY A 247 0.93 -19.30 -9.09
CA GLY A 247 1.72 -18.21 -8.54
C GLY A 247 2.24 -17.24 -9.60
N ILE A 248 2.54 -16.01 -9.18
CA ILE A 248 3.06 -14.93 -10.04
C ILE A 248 4.26 -15.39 -10.88
N ASP A 249 5.21 -16.13 -10.29
CA ASP A 249 6.44 -16.53 -10.96
C ASP A 249 6.15 -17.46 -12.15
N ASN A 250 5.28 -18.44 -11.93
CA ASN A 250 4.86 -19.38 -12.97
C ASN A 250 3.99 -18.69 -14.04
N LEU A 251 3.04 -17.84 -13.63
CA LEU A 251 2.21 -17.10 -14.56
C LEU A 251 3.04 -16.17 -15.45
N ASN A 252 4.05 -15.49 -14.91
CA ASN A 252 4.97 -14.66 -15.69
C ASN A 252 5.69 -15.47 -16.76
N LYS A 253 6.25 -16.63 -16.38
CA LYS A 253 6.96 -17.53 -17.31
C LYS A 253 6.05 -18.02 -18.44
N GLU A 254 4.86 -18.48 -18.11
CA GLU A 254 3.92 -19.04 -19.09
C GLU A 254 3.33 -17.96 -20.02
N ILE A 255 3.05 -16.76 -19.49
CA ILE A 255 2.60 -15.64 -20.32
C ILE A 255 3.74 -15.16 -21.22
N GLN A 256 4.97 -15.03 -20.71
CA GLN A 256 6.13 -14.66 -21.52
C GLN A 256 6.32 -15.62 -22.70
N GLN A 257 6.24 -16.94 -22.47
CA GLN A 257 6.37 -17.93 -23.55
C GLN A 257 5.25 -17.84 -24.59
N LEU A 258 4.04 -17.45 -24.17
CA LEU A 258 2.94 -17.22 -25.10
C LEU A 258 3.13 -15.95 -25.95
N VAL A 259 3.51 -14.83 -25.32
CA VAL A 259 3.48 -13.50 -25.94
C VAL A 259 4.80 -13.08 -26.56
N ASN A 260 5.91 -13.60 -26.03
CA ASN A 260 7.26 -13.31 -26.48
C ASN A 260 8.13 -14.59 -26.51
N PRO A 261 7.76 -15.60 -27.32
CA PRO A 261 8.54 -16.82 -27.45
C PRO A 261 9.93 -16.53 -28.05
N ASN A 262 10.93 -17.33 -27.66
CA ASN A 262 12.25 -17.32 -28.28
C ASN A 262 12.52 -18.68 -28.94
N ASP A 263 12.78 -18.67 -30.25
CA ASP A 263 13.15 -19.84 -31.06
C ASP A 263 14.67 -20.11 -31.07
N GLY A 264 15.42 -19.38 -30.23
CA GLY A 264 16.87 -19.46 -30.13
C GLY A 264 17.62 -18.47 -31.02
N THR A 265 16.92 -17.71 -31.86
CA THR A 265 17.54 -16.70 -32.74
C THR A 265 17.68 -15.33 -32.07
N ARG A 266 16.84 -15.02 -31.06
CA ARG A 266 16.83 -13.72 -30.39
C ARG A 266 17.76 -13.72 -29.18
N LYS A 267 18.33 -12.54 -28.92
CA LYS A 267 19.10 -12.30 -27.69
C LYS A 267 18.17 -12.41 -26.49
N GLU A 268 18.62 -13.11 -25.48
CA GLU A 268 18.00 -13.18 -24.15
C GLU A 268 19.08 -13.07 -23.08
N LEU A 269 18.67 -12.64 -21.90
CA LEU A 269 19.53 -12.49 -20.74
C LEU A 269 18.94 -13.29 -19.58
N VAL A 270 19.73 -14.21 -19.03
CA VAL A 270 19.34 -15.06 -17.90
C VAL A 270 19.88 -14.50 -16.59
N PHE A 271 19.00 -14.31 -15.60
CA PHE A 271 19.33 -13.85 -14.25
C PHE A 271 18.50 -14.61 -13.21
N GLY A 272 19.17 -15.46 -12.43
CA GLY A 272 18.49 -16.41 -11.55
C GLY A 272 17.55 -17.33 -12.34
N ASP A 273 16.30 -17.41 -11.89
CA ASP A 273 15.23 -18.18 -12.56
C ASP A 273 14.48 -17.37 -13.64
N THR A 274 14.83 -16.10 -13.82
CA THR A 274 14.16 -15.20 -14.78
C THR A 274 14.98 -15.06 -16.05
N ILE A 275 14.29 -15.09 -17.18
CA ILE A 275 14.85 -14.82 -18.51
C ILE A 275 14.23 -13.52 -19.00
N TYR A 276 15.04 -12.58 -19.45
CA TYR A 276 14.58 -11.34 -20.07
C TYR A 276 14.85 -11.36 -21.58
N ARG A 277 13.89 -10.85 -22.32
CA ARG A 277 13.86 -10.77 -23.79
C ARG A 277 13.42 -9.36 -24.19
N ILE A 278 13.87 -8.92 -25.36
CA ILE A 278 13.37 -7.66 -25.95
C ILE A 278 11.86 -7.77 -26.17
N GLY A 279 11.11 -6.76 -25.76
CA GLY A 279 9.64 -6.71 -25.72
C GLY A 279 9.02 -7.21 -24.42
N ASP A 280 9.82 -7.62 -23.43
CA ASP A 280 9.27 -8.07 -22.15
C ASP A 280 8.72 -6.92 -21.31
N LYS A 281 7.55 -7.16 -20.72
CA LYS A 281 6.94 -6.28 -19.72
C LYS A 281 7.63 -6.52 -18.38
N VAL A 282 8.25 -5.49 -17.80
CA VAL A 282 9.00 -5.57 -16.54
C VAL A 282 8.47 -4.59 -15.49
N LEU A 283 8.73 -4.88 -14.21
CA LEU A 283 8.33 -4.10 -13.05
C LEU A 283 9.59 -3.65 -12.32
N GLN A 284 9.68 -2.36 -12.01
CA GLN A 284 10.71 -1.83 -11.13
C GLN A 284 10.42 -2.21 -9.67
N LEU A 285 11.41 -2.74 -8.96
CA LEU A 285 11.32 -3.17 -7.56
C LEU A 285 11.95 -2.19 -6.57
N VAL A 286 12.88 -1.34 -7.04
CA VAL A 286 13.63 -0.39 -6.21
C VAL A 286 13.53 1.00 -6.81
N ASN A 287 13.34 2.04 -6.00
CA ASN A 287 13.29 3.42 -6.50
C ASN A 287 14.66 3.81 -7.10
N GLN A 288 14.64 4.44 -8.27
CA GLN A 288 15.79 5.09 -8.89
C GLN A 288 15.46 6.57 -9.13
N PRO A 289 15.59 7.43 -8.10
CA PRO A 289 15.19 8.83 -8.18
C PRO A 289 15.92 9.61 -9.27
N ASP A 290 17.20 9.31 -9.51
CA ASP A 290 18.04 9.98 -10.53
C ASP A 290 17.50 9.78 -11.94
N ASN A 291 16.89 8.62 -12.19
CA ASN A 291 16.28 8.27 -13.46
C ASN A 291 14.79 8.61 -13.50
N ASN A 292 14.22 9.14 -12.41
CA ASN A 292 12.78 9.38 -12.25
C ASN A 292 11.93 8.11 -12.50
N VAL A 293 12.42 6.95 -12.07
CA VAL A 293 11.72 5.66 -12.12
C VAL A 293 11.51 5.13 -10.70
N PHE A 294 10.30 4.69 -10.40
CA PHE A 294 9.90 4.31 -9.03
C PHE A 294 9.49 2.85 -8.92
N ASN A 295 9.57 2.31 -7.71
CA ASN A 295 9.07 0.98 -7.39
C ASN A 295 7.58 0.84 -7.76
N GLY A 296 7.26 -0.17 -8.56
CA GLY A 296 5.93 -0.40 -9.10
C GLY A 296 5.72 0.16 -10.51
N ASP A 297 6.68 0.88 -11.08
CA ASP A 297 6.63 1.32 -12.48
C ASP A 297 6.82 0.13 -13.42
N MET A 298 6.03 0.14 -14.50
CA MET A 298 6.09 -0.88 -15.52
C MET A 298 6.84 -0.34 -16.73
N GLY A 299 7.77 -1.13 -17.24
CA GLY A 299 8.55 -0.81 -18.42
C GLY A 299 8.53 -1.92 -19.45
N GLU A 300 9.16 -1.66 -20.58
CA GLU A 300 9.39 -2.60 -21.66
C GLU A 300 10.88 -2.74 -21.92
N VAL A 301 11.39 -3.96 -22.02
CA VAL A 301 12.79 -4.21 -22.40
C VAL A 301 12.96 -3.86 -23.88
N ILE A 302 13.73 -2.83 -24.19
CA ILE A 302 13.91 -2.36 -25.58
C ILE A 302 15.21 -2.88 -26.21
N SER A 303 16.22 -3.24 -25.41
CA SER A 303 17.51 -3.72 -25.92
C SER A 303 18.25 -4.62 -24.93
N ILE A 304 19.01 -5.56 -25.48
CA ILE A 304 19.94 -6.43 -24.75
C ILE A 304 21.28 -6.43 -25.49
N ILE A 305 22.33 -5.98 -24.81
CA ILE A 305 23.69 -5.89 -25.33
C ILE A 305 24.54 -6.91 -24.57
N ARG A 306 25.19 -7.83 -25.28
CA ARG A 306 26.01 -8.87 -24.65
C ARG A 306 27.37 -8.34 -24.25
N ALA A 307 27.98 -8.96 -23.24
CA ALA A 307 29.34 -8.67 -22.78
C ALA A 307 30.40 -8.64 -23.90
N LYS A 308 30.24 -9.45 -24.96
CA LYS A 308 31.16 -9.45 -26.10
C LYS A 308 31.09 -8.19 -26.96
N GLU A 309 30.02 -7.41 -26.83
CA GLU A 309 29.70 -6.22 -27.61
C GLU A 309 29.96 -4.92 -26.81
N THR A 310 30.26 -5.01 -25.52
CA THR A 310 30.48 -3.85 -24.63
C THR A 310 31.97 -3.66 -24.31
N VAL A 311 32.40 -2.41 -24.15
CA VAL A 311 33.79 -2.06 -23.79
C VAL A 311 34.14 -2.63 -22.41
N GLU A 312 33.19 -2.62 -21.48
CA GLU A 312 33.34 -3.07 -20.09
C GLU A 312 33.21 -4.59 -19.92
N LYS A 313 32.93 -5.34 -21.01
CA LYS A 313 32.72 -6.79 -21.00
C LYS A 313 31.60 -7.27 -20.07
N GLN A 314 30.50 -6.50 -20.01
CA GLN A 314 29.31 -6.82 -19.21
C GLN A 314 28.05 -6.86 -20.07
N ASP A 315 27.09 -7.70 -19.69
CA ASP A 315 25.76 -7.70 -20.28
C ASP A 315 24.98 -6.48 -19.78
N LEU A 316 24.35 -5.76 -20.72
CA LEU A 316 23.50 -4.61 -20.45
C LEU A 316 22.08 -4.90 -20.93
N LEU A 317 21.11 -4.49 -20.12
CA LEU A 317 19.70 -4.56 -20.44
C LEU A 317 19.10 -3.16 -20.34
N ILE A 318 18.43 -2.70 -21.39
CA ILE A 318 17.84 -1.36 -21.45
C ILE A 318 16.32 -1.51 -21.40
N VAL A 319 15.70 -0.84 -20.42
CA VAL A 319 14.25 -0.80 -20.23
C VAL A 319 13.75 0.62 -20.48
N SER A 320 12.67 0.75 -21.24
CA SER A 320 11.92 2.00 -21.37
C SER A 320 10.76 2.04 -20.38
N TYR A 321 10.72 3.06 -19.52
CA TYR A 321 9.62 3.38 -18.62
C TYR A 321 8.97 4.68 -19.08
N ASP A 322 7.83 4.60 -19.79
CA ASP A 322 7.13 5.76 -20.34
C ASP A 322 8.04 6.72 -21.14
N GLY A 323 9.00 6.17 -21.90
CA GLY A 323 9.97 6.94 -22.70
C GLY A 323 11.28 7.27 -21.98
N ILE A 324 11.40 6.99 -20.68
CA ILE A 324 12.66 7.09 -19.94
C ILE A 324 13.43 5.78 -20.12
N GLU A 325 14.61 5.85 -20.73
CA GLU A 325 15.48 4.68 -20.90
C GLU A 325 16.42 4.53 -19.70
N VAL A 326 16.35 3.37 -19.05
CA VAL A 326 17.23 3.00 -17.94
C VAL A 326 18.05 1.78 -18.34
N THR A 327 19.36 1.87 -18.14
CA THR A 327 20.30 0.78 -18.41
C THR A 327 20.63 0.05 -17.11
N TYR A 328 20.47 -1.27 -17.14
CA TYR A 328 20.77 -2.17 -16.04
C TYR A 328 21.99 -3.01 -16.38
N GLN A 329 22.97 -3.03 -15.49
CA GLN A 329 24.03 -4.04 -15.52
C GLN A 329 23.54 -5.33 -14.88
N ARG A 330 24.28 -6.43 -15.08
CA ARG A 330 23.93 -7.73 -14.49
C ARG A 330 23.72 -7.68 -12.96
N ALA A 331 24.47 -6.83 -12.25
CA ALA A 331 24.35 -6.67 -10.80
C ALA A 331 23.04 -5.97 -10.39
N ASP A 332 22.48 -5.13 -11.25
CA ASP A 332 21.28 -4.32 -10.99
C ASP A 332 19.98 -5.05 -11.34
N LEU A 333 20.06 -6.24 -11.95
CA LEU A 333 18.88 -6.98 -12.39
C LEU A 333 18.00 -7.48 -11.24
N ASN A 334 18.51 -7.51 -10.01
CA ASN A 334 17.70 -7.73 -8.82
C ASN A 334 16.69 -6.60 -8.55
N GLN A 335 16.85 -5.45 -9.20
CA GLN A 335 15.94 -4.31 -9.10
C GLN A 335 14.73 -4.40 -10.04
N ILE A 336 14.68 -5.40 -10.93
CA ILE A 336 13.57 -5.58 -11.88
C ILE A 336 13.05 -7.02 -11.89
N THR A 337 11.80 -7.21 -12.28
CA THR A 337 11.20 -8.54 -12.51
C THR A 337 10.19 -8.50 -13.65
N LEU A 338 9.73 -9.65 -14.14
CA LEU A 338 8.66 -9.70 -15.14
C LEU A 338 7.33 -9.19 -14.55
N ALA A 339 6.52 -8.54 -15.38
CA ALA A 339 5.32 -7.82 -14.95
C ALA A 339 4.03 -8.24 -15.67
N TYR A 340 4.04 -9.33 -16.44
CA TYR A 340 2.82 -9.88 -17.04
C TYR A 340 1.79 -10.25 -15.96
N CYS A 341 2.29 -10.82 -14.86
CA CYS A 341 1.60 -11.01 -13.60
C CYS A 341 2.31 -10.25 -12.48
N CYS A 342 1.55 -9.60 -11.61
CA CYS A 342 2.10 -8.97 -10.40
C CYS A 342 1.16 -9.19 -9.21
N SER A 343 1.65 -8.87 -8.01
CA SER A 343 0.84 -8.95 -6.80
C SER A 343 -0.18 -7.81 -6.73
N ILE A 344 -1.31 -8.06 -6.06
CA ILE A 344 -2.33 -7.02 -5.85
C ILE A 344 -1.77 -5.83 -5.06
N HIS A 345 -0.83 -6.07 -4.14
CA HIS A 345 -0.13 -5.00 -3.43
C HIS A 345 0.71 -4.13 -4.39
N LYS A 346 1.46 -4.76 -5.30
CA LYS A 346 2.28 -4.04 -6.30
C LYS A 346 1.46 -3.33 -7.37
N SER A 347 0.15 -3.58 -7.45
CA SER A 347 -0.76 -2.84 -8.34
C SER A 347 -1.55 -1.73 -7.63
N GLN A 348 -1.30 -1.46 -6.35
CA GLN A 348 -1.85 -0.27 -5.68
C GLN A 348 -1.39 1.00 -6.39
N GLY A 349 -2.25 2.03 -6.40
CA GLY A 349 -2.01 3.23 -7.19
C GLY A 349 -1.89 2.98 -8.71
N SER A 350 -2.28 1.80 -9.22
CA SER A 350 -2.21 1.41 -10.63
C SER A 350 -3.59 1.09 -11.20
N GLU A 351 -3.79 1.18 -12.51
CA GLU A 351 -5.05 0.83 -13.18
C GLU A 351 -4.76 0.35 -14.60
N PHE A 352 -5.52 -0.64 -15.08
CA PHE A 352 -5.29 -1.31 -16.37
C PHE A 352 -6.59 -1.42 -17.15
N GLN A 353 -6.51 -1.49 -18.48
CA GLN A 353 -7.71 -1.62 -19.32
C GLN A 353 -8.40 -2.97 -19.06
N THR A 354 -7.61 -4.04 -19.02
CA THR A 354 -8.07 -5.40 -18.74
C THR A 354 -7.33 -5.97 -17.55
N VAL A 355 -8.07 -6.42 -16.53
CA VAL A 355 -7.52 -7.16 -15.39
C VAL A 355 -8.00 -8.59 -15.42
N ILE A 356 -7.06 -9.52 -15.29
CA ILE A 356 -7.33 -10.95 -15.14
C ILE A 356 -6.92 -11.34 -13.72
N MET A 357 -7.86 -11.84 -12.92
CA MET A 357 -7.59 -12.19 -11.53
C MET A 357 -7.96 -13.66 -11.26
N PRO A 358 -6.97 -14.56 -11.17
CA PRO A 358 -7.21 -15.92 -10.71
C PRO A 358 -7.66 -15.98 -9.24
N ILE A 359 -8.63 -16.84 -8.93
CA ILE A 359 -9.17 -17.08 -7.59
C ILE A 359 -9.21 -18.59 -7.33
N VAL A 360 -8.14 -19.12 -6.77
CA VAL A 360 -7.99 -20.56 -6.52
C VAL A 360 -7.86 -20.86 -5.03
N ARG A 361 -8.20 -22.08 -4.63
CA ARG A 361 -8.08 -22.52 -3.22
C ARG A 361 -6.70 -22.31 -2.61
N GLY A 362 -5.63 -22.41 -3.41
CA GLY A 362 -4.26 -22.11 -2.99
C GLY A 362 -4.08 -20.70 -2.39
N TYR A 363 -4.93 -19.74 -2.76
CA TYR A 363 -4.87 -18.37 -2.28
C TYR A 363 -5.66 -18.12 -1.00
N SER A 364 -6.39 -19.11 -0.48
CA SER A 364 -7.39 -18.92 0.58
C SER A 364 -6.88 -18.18 1.82
N LYS A 365 -5.58 -18.30 2.15
CA LYS A 365 -4.96 -17.55 3.24
C LYS A 365 -5.00 -16.04 3.02
N MET A 366 -4.73 -15.58 1.79
CA MET A 366 -4.68 -14.17 1.38
C MET A 366 -6.04 -13.61 0.95
N LEU A 367 -6.96 -14.45 0.48
CA LEU A 367 -8.27 -13.99 -0.01
C LEU A 367 -9.09 -13.39 1.14
N ARG A 368 -9.32 -12.08 1.04
CA ARG A 368 -10.08 -11.23 1.97
C ARG A 368 -10.76 -10.12 1.18
N ARG A 369 -11.72 -9.43 1.81
CA ARG A 369 -12.50 -8.34 1.17
C ARG A 369 -11.61 -7.24 0.60
N ASN A 370 -10.71 -6.65 1.39
CA ASN A 370 -9.86 -5.55 0.94
C ASN A 370 -8.94 -5.95 -0.22
N LEU A 371 -8.40 -7.18 -0.20
CA LEU A 371 -7.56 -7.71 -1.28
C LEU A 371 -8.37 -7.90 -2.57
N LEU A 372 -9.54 -8.53 -2.49
CA LEU A 372 -10.44 -8.72 -3.62
C LEU A 372 -10.93 -7.38 -4.19
N TYR A 373 -11.35 -6.47 -3.31
CA TYR A 373 -11.78 -5.12 -3.65
C TYR A 373 -10.66 -4.36 -4.36
N THR A 374 -9.45 -4.36 -3.80
CA THR A 374 -8.30 -3.67 -4.39
C THR A 374 -7.97 -4.22 -5.76
N GLY A 375 -7.93 -5.55 -5.93
CA GLY A 375 -7.63 -6.20 -7.21
C GLY A 375 -8.67 -5.91 -8.30
N ILE A 376 -9.96 -6.00 -7.94
CA ILE A 376 -11.08 -5.77 -8.88
C ILE A 376 -11.11 -4.32 -9.36
N THR A 377 -10.85 -3.38 -8.45
CA THR A 377 -10.92 -1.95 -8.76
C THR A 377 -9.75 -1.45 -9.61
N ARG A 378 -8.73 -2.28 -9.85
CA ARG A 378 -7.66 -1.97 -10.82
C ARG A 378 -8.15 -2.01 -12.27
N ALA A 379 -9.28 -2.65 -12.56
CA ALA A 379 -9.85 -2.75 -13.91
C ALA A 379 -10.54 -1.46 -14.34
N LYS A 380 -10.19 -0.92 -15.52
CA LYS A 380 -10.89 0.20 -16.17
C LYS A 380 -12.06 -0.26 -17.02
N ASN A 381 -11.84 -1.22 -17.91
CA ASN A 381 -12.83 -1.58 -18.93
C ASN A 381 -13.28 -3.03 -18.83
N PHE A 382 -12.36 -3.95 -18.53
CA PHE A 382 -12.67 -5.39 -18.51
C PHE A 382 -12.08 -6.06 -17.27
N LEU A 383 -12.90 -6.82 -16.56
CA LEU A 383 -12.52 -7.69 -15.46
C LEU A 383 -12.81 -9.14 -15.81
N ILE A 384 -11.79 -9.99 -15.74
CA ILE A 384 -11.93 -11.43 -15.98
C ILE A 384 -11.47 -12.17 -14.74
N LEU A 385 -12.41 -12.77 -14.04
CA LEU A 385 -12.12 -13.66 -12.92
C LEU A 385 -11.97 -15.08 -13.46
N CYS A 386 -11.04 -15.87 -12.92
CA CYS A 386 -10.95 -17.29 -13.27
C CYS A 386 -10.62 -18.14 -12.05
N GLY A 387 -11.33 -19.24 -11.82
CA GLY A 387 -11.12 -20.02 -10.60
C GLY A 387 -12.37 -20.71 -10.05
N GLU A 388 -12.43 -20.82 -8.72
CA GLU A 388 -13.50 -21.47 -7.95
C GLU A 388 -14.43 -20.38 -7.34
N PRO A 389 -15.71 -20.26 -7.75
CA PRO A 389 -16.64 -19.25 -7.22
C PRO A 389 -16.86 -19.34 -5.70
N ASP A 390 -16.90 -20.56 -5.18
CA ASP A 390 -17.01 -20.90 -3.77
C ASP A 390 -15.81 -20.43 -2.94
N VAL A 391 -14.61 -20.41 -3.54
CA VAL A 391 -13.41 -19.84 -2.91
C VAL A 391 -13.51 -18.31 -2.82
N LEU A 392 -14.07 -17.65 -3.84
CA LEU A 392 -14.36 -16.21 -3.78
C LEU A 392 -15.37 -15.90 -2.67
N ALA A 393 -16.47 -16.66 -2.61
CA ALA A 393 -17.50 -16.51 -1.58
C ALA A 393 -16.94 -16.71 -0.17
N SER A 394 -16.10 -17.73 0.03
CA SER A 394 -15.40 -17.95 1.30
C SER A 394 -14.48 -16.78 1.66
N GLY A 395 -13.73 -16.23 0.69
CA GLY A 395 -12.88 -15.06 0.89
C GLY A 395 -13.66 -13.79 1.31
N LEU A 396 -14.89 -13.62 0.82
CA LEU A 396 -15.77 -12.52 1.19
C LEU A 396 -16.44 -12.71 2.56
N ALA A 397 -16.75 -13.95 2.93
CA ALA A 397 -17.33 -14.27 4.23
C ALA A 397 -16.35 -14.05 5.40
N LYS A 398 -15.03 -14.06 5.14
CA LYS A 398 -14.02 -13.76 6.15
C LYS A 398 -14.12 -12.32 6.61
N THR A 399 -14.72 -12.13 7.78
CA THR A 399 -14.80 -10.87 8.54
C THR A 399 -13.58 -10.64 9.41
N ASP A 400 -12.81 -11.69 9.68
CA ASP A 400 -11.54 -11.60 10.41
C ASP A 400 -10.52 -10.93 9.49
N ASP A 401 -10.56 -9.59 9.47
CA ASP A 401 -9.32 -8.84 9.58
C ASP A 401 -8.51 -9.55 10.68
N LEU A 402 -7.21 -9.76 10.47
CA LEU A 402 -6.32 -9.71 11.62
C LEU A 402 -6.53 -8.30 12.16
N THR A 403 -7.52 -8.15 13.05
CA THR A 403 -7.99 -6.87 13.55
C THR A 403 -6.76 -6.21 14.09
N ARG A 404 -6.29 -5.17 13.39
CA ARG A 404 -5.06 -4.52 13.79
C ARG A 404 -5.36 -3.90 15.14
N LEU A 405 -4.67 -4.41 16.16
CA LEU A 405 -4.84 -3.94 17.52
C LEU A 405 -4.15 -2.58 17.61
N THR A 406 -4.94 -1.51 17.45
CA THR A 406 -4.47 -0.14 17.52
C THR A 406 -5.20 0.62 18.60
N THR A 407 -4.51 1.55 19.24
CA THR A 407 -5.08 2.43 20.28
C THR A 407 -5.33 3.85 19.76
N LEU A 408 -5.06 4.13 18.48
CA LEU A 408 -5.11 5.50 17.93
C LEU A 408 -6.51 6.10 18.06
N LYS A 409 -7.56 5.34 17.71
CA LYS A 409 -8.95 5.76 17.89
C LYS A 409 -9.26 6.14 19.35
N ALA A 410 -8.85 5.30 20.30
CA ALA A 410 -9.08 5.53 21.72
C ALA A 410 -8.35 6.79 22.23
N ARG A 411 -7.10 6.98 21.82
CA ARG A 411 -6.29 8.16 22.18
C ARG A 411 -6.86 9.46 21.63
N LEU A 412 -7.46 9.44 20.44
CA LEU A 412 -8.09 10.62 19.84
C LEU A 412 -9.43 11.00 20.50
N ASN A 413 -10.14 10.05 21.09
CA ASN A 413 -11.48 10.30 21.62
C ASN A 413 -11.50 10.79 23.08
N SER A 414 -10.38 10.78 23.80
CA SER A 414 -10.19 11.31 25.18
C SER A 414 -11.13 10.82 26.30
N GLU A 415 -12.32 10.27 26.01
CA GLU A 415 -13.25 9.68 26.99
C GLU A 415 -12.72 8.35 27.58
N PHE A 416 -11.90 7.61 26.82
CA PHE A 416 -11.33 6.34 27.27
C PHE A 416 -10.22 6.49 28.33
N VAL A 417 -9.66 7.68 28.50
CA VAL A 417 -8.61 7.93 29.52
C VAL A 417 -9.23 8.17 30.90
N ALA A 418 -10.54 8.49 30.97
CA ALA A 418 -11.23 8.80 32.21
C ALA A 418 -11.78 7.55 32.93
N GLU A 419 -12.23 6.52 32.20
CA GLU A 419 -12.82 5.32 32.81
C GLU A 419 -11.78 4.44 33.54
N GLU A 420 -10.55 4.30 33.04
CA GLU A 420 -9.52 3.49 33.72
C GLU A 420 -8.98 4.12 35.01
N LYS A 421 -9.15 5.45 35.21
CA LYS A 421 -8.77 6.10 36.48
C LYS A 421 -9.76 5.86 37.62
N MET A 422 -10.99 5.37 37.33
CA MET A 422 -12.01 5.14 38.34
C MET A 422 -12.08 3.69 38.87
N GLU A 423 -11.49 2.70 38.19
CA GLU A 423 -11.52 1.30 38.64
C GLU A 423 -10.35 0.91 39.57
N ALA A 424 -9.37 1.80 39.79
CA ALA A 424 -8.21 1.55 40.63
C ALA A 424 -8.41 1.97 42.10
N THR A 425 -9.43 1.43 42.77
CA THR A 425 -9.48 1.39 44.25
C THR A 425 -10.06 0.06 44.72
N PRO A 426 -9.23 -0.90 45.17
CA PRO A 426 -9.73 -2.05 45.90
C PRO A 426 -9.79 -1.73 47.40
N GLU A 427 -10.99 -1.83 47.98
CA GLU A 427 -11.19 -1.98 49.43
C GLU A 427 -10.52 -3.28 49.89
N LEU A 428 -9.53 -3.17 50.79
CA LEU A 428 -8.85 -4.32 51.40
C LEU A 428 -9.59 -4.76 52.67
N GLU A 429 -10.34 -5.86 52.60
CA GLU A 429 -10.73 -6.65 53.78
C GLU A 429 -9.55 -7.50 54.26
N GLU A 430 -9.12 -7.26 55.51
CA GLU A 430 -8.11 -8.07 56.20
C GLU A 430 -8.61 -9.49 56.50
N LYS A 431 -7.91 -10.51 55.98
CA LYS A 431 -7.87 -11.85 56.60
C LYS A 431 -6.43 -12.32 56.80
N LYS A 432 -6.08 -12.46 58.08
CA LYS A 432 -4.83 -13.03 58.61
C LYS A 432 -4.67 -14.50 58.22
N ALA A 433 -3.49 -14.89 57.74
CA ALA A 433 -2.89 -16.20 58.03
C ALA A 433 -1.37 -16.26 57.73
N SER A 434 -0.62 -16.19 58.83
CA SER A 434 0.53 -17.04 59.19
C SER A 434 1.76 -17.18 58.27
N VAL A 435 2.86 -16.66 58.82
CA VAL A 435 4.27 -16.79 58.43
C VAL A 435 4.79 -18.23 58.63
N SER A 436 5.52 -18.77 57.66
CA SER A 436 6.57 -19.76 57.92
C SER A 436 7.71 -19.69 56.88
N GLU A 437 8.86 -19.32 57.43
CA GLU A 437 10.24 -19.81 57.18
C GLU A 437 10.97 -19.65 55.84
N VAL A 438 12.14 -19.01 56.02
CA VAL A 438 13.26 -18.72 55.13
C VAL A 438 14.05 -19.99 54.76
N LYS A 439 14.58 -20.09 53.53
CA LYS A 439 15.86 -20.78 53.29
C LYS A 439 16.65 -20.17 52.12
N GLN A 440 17.95 -20.12 52.35
CA GLN A 440 18.99 -19.32 51.70
C GLN A 440 19.45 -19.81 50.32
N ILE A 441 20.02 -18.85 49.59
CA ILE A 441 20.79 -18.91 48.33
C ILE A 441 22.14 -19.64 48.52
N PRO A 442 22.77 -20.14 47.43
CA PRO A 442 24.16 -19.79 47.20
C PRO A 442 24.45 -19.21 45.80
N SER A 443 25.52 -18.41 45.79
CA SER A 443 25.99 -17.38 44.85
C SER A 443 27.04 -17.86 43.85
N SER A 444 27.11 -17.21 42.68
CA SER A 444 28.32 -16.66 41.98
C SER A 444 27.95 -16.23 40.55
N GLU A 445 27.91 -14.93 40.20
CA GLU A 445 28.98 -14.14 39.52
C GLU A 445 29.21 -14.59 38.05
N GLN A 446 29.13 -13.81 36.95
CA GLN A 446 29.36 -12.40 36.51
C GLN A 446 28.54 -12.19 35.21
N LEU A 447 27.95 -11.05 34.82
CA LEU A 447 28.44 -9.73 34.37
C LEU A 447 27.14 -8.88 34.20
N GLY A 448 26.98 -7.64 34.64
CA GLY A 448 27.73 -6.47 34.20
C GLY A 448 26.79 -5.38 33.64
N LEU A 449 25.90 -4.85 34.49
CA LEU A 449 25.33 -3.49 34.53
C LEU A 449 24.84 -2.77 33.25
N LEU A 450 23.52 -2.58 33.18
CA LEU A 450 22.91 -1.25 33.09
C LEU A 450 21.92 -1.11 34.24
N ASN A 451 22.40 -0.56 35.35
CA ASN A 451 21.59 -0.09 36.46
C ASN A 451 20.83 1.16 36.02
N VAL A 452 19.50 1.08 35.97
CA VAL A 452 18.64 2.23 36.28
C VAL A 452 17.84 1.87 37.51
N SER A 453 18.30 2.37 38.65
CA SER A 453 17.62 2.29 39.92
C SER A 453 16.46 3.30 39.95
N ALA A 454 15.22 2.81 39.94
CA ALA A 454 14.10 3.52 40.51
C ALA A 454 13.09 2.50 41.05
N SER A 455 12.87 2.57 42.35
CA SER A 455 12.00 1.71 43.16
C SER A 455 10.54 1.78 42.73
N HIS A 456 9.99 0.68 42.23
CA HIS A 456 8.54 0.46 42.24
C HIS A 456 8.17 -0.62 43.26
N LYS A 457 7.21 -0.28 44.13
CA LYS A 457 6.68 -1.19 45.14
C LYS A 457 6.03 -2.39 44.46
N ILE A 458 6.37 -3.58 44.94
CA ILE A 458 5.72 -4.84 44.58
C ILE A 458 4.22 -4.70 44.92
N GLY A 459 3.34 -4.63 43.92
CA GLY A 459 1.88 -4.65 44.12
C GLY A 459 1.01 -3.83 43.17
N GLU A 460 1.55 -2.93 42.34
CA GLU A 460 0.73 -2.20 41.35
C GLU A 460 0.65 -2.97 40.02
N SER A 461 -0.57 -3.25 39.55
CA SER A 461 -0.77 -3.87 38.23
C SER A 461 -0.45 -2.86 37.13
N LEU A 462 0.60 -3.12 36.36
CA LEU A 462 0.88 -2.36 35.15
C LEU A 462 -0.25 -2.60 34.12
N PRO A 463 -0.67 -1.58 33.37
CA PRO A 463 -1.64 -1.76 32.30
C PRO A 463 -1.14 -2.76 31.25
N ASN A 464 -2.02 -3.64 30.76
CA ASN A 464 -1.71 -4.72 29.81
C ASN A 464 -1.45 -4.24 28.36
N HIS A 465 -0.95 -3.02 28.18
CA HIS A 465 -0.71 -2.42 26.87
C HIS A 465 0.58 -1.56 26.85
N LEU A 466 1.17 -1.42 25.67
CA LEU A 466 2.45 -0.74 25.48
C LEU A 466 2.28 0.80 25.53
N THR A 467 2.94 1.44 26.50
CA THR A 467 3.04 2.89 26.66
C THR A 467 4.50 3.29 26.82
N ALA A 468 4.82 4.59 26.75
CA ALA A 468 6.19 5.07 27.01
C ALA A 468 6.66 4.72 28.43
N GLU A 469 5.72 4.61 29.38
CA GLU A 469 6.00 4.21 30.75
C GLU A 469 6.18 2.69 30.90
N THR A 470 5.46 1.85 30.14
CA THR A 470 5.57 0.39 30.25
C THR A 470 6.65 -0.23 29.36
N ALA A 471 7.06 0.44 28.28
CA ALA A 471 8.05 -0.03 27.32
C ALA A 471 9.39 -0.48 27.94
N PRO A 472 9.96 0.20 28.95
CA PRO A 472 11.22 -0.23 29.59
C PRO A 472 11.09 -1.51 30.43
N TYR A 473 9.87 -1.87 30.81
CA TYR A 473 9.59 -2.98 31.74
C TYR A 473 9.07 -4.23 31.05
N ILE A 474 8.82 -4.17 29.74
CA ILE A 474 8.39 -5.33 28.95
C ILE A 474 9.62 -6.13 28.53
N HIS A 475 9.70 -7.36 29.03
CA HIS A 475 10.79 -8.25 28.70
C HIS A 475 10.81 -8.51 27.18
N PRO A 476 11.95 -8.35 26.47
CA PRO A 476 12.02 -8.54 25.02
C PRO A 476 11.60 -9.94 24.55
N LEU A 477 11.65 -10.93 25.44
CA LEU A 477 11.24 -12.32 25.21
C LEU A 477 9.84 -12.65 25.74
N ILE A 478 8.98 -11.65 25.97
CA ILE A 478 7.59 -11.89 26.39
C ILE A 478 6.88 -12.80 25.37
N GLY A 479 6.25 -13.88 25.85
CA GLY A 479 5.63 -14.90 24.98
C GLY A 479 6.58 -15.96 24.42
N MET A 480 7.89 -15.88 24.69
CA MET A 480 8.91 -16.85 24.23
C MET A 480 9.44 -17.74 25.36
N ALA A 481 8.69 -17.91 26.45
CA ALA A 481 9.15 -18.59 27.67
C ALA A 481 9.58 -20.06 27.47
N ASN A 482 9.17 -20.69 26.37
CA ASN A 482 9.51 -22.08 26.03
C ASN A 482 10.23 -22.21 24.68
N ILE A 483 10.79 -21.12 24.16
CA ILE A 483 11.46 -21.11 22.85
C ILE A 483 12.92 -20.73 23.04
N SER A 484 13.80 -21.66 22.70
CA SER A 484 15.24 -21.49 22.67
C SER A 484 15.67 -20.97 21.28
N PRO A 485 16.73 -20.15 21.17
CA PRO A 485 17.30 -19.77 19.88
C PRO A 485 17.67 -20.98 19.00
N TYR A 486 17.91 -22.15 19.60
CA TYR A 486 18.20 -23.40 18.89
C TYR A 486 16.97 -24.04 18.24
N ASP A 487 15.75 -23.67 18.65
CA ASP A 487 14.51 -24.19 18.06
C ASP A 487 14.25 -23.62 16.65
N PHE A 488 15.02 -22.61 16.23
CA PHE A 488 14.97 -22.02 14.89
C PHE A 488 16.09 -22.52 13.96
N ASN A 489 16.92 -23.47 14.41
CA ASN A 489 18.06 -24.00 13.66
C ASN A 489 17.82 -25.41 13.07
N GLU A 490 16.58 -25.93 13.06
CA GLU A 490 16.23 -27.14 12.32
C GLU A 490 15.17 -26.86 11.23
N GLU A 491 15.58 -27.17 9.99
CA GLU A 491 14.94 -27.12 8.65
C GLU A 491 14.97 -25.82 7.83
#